data_AF-A0A7C6MGM7-F1
#
_entry.id   AF-A0A7C6MGM7-F1
#
_cell.length_a   1.000
_cell.length_b   1.000
_cell.length_c   1.000
_cell.angle_alpha   90.00
_cell.angle_beta   90.00
_cell.angle_gamma   90.00
#
_symmetry.space_group_name_H-M   'P 1'
#
loop_
_entity.id
_entity.type
_entity.pdbx_description
1 polymer ?
#
loop_
_entity_poly.entity_id
_entity_poly.type
_entity_poly.pdbx_seq_one_letter_code
_entity_poly.pdbx_strand_id
1 'polypeptide(L)'
;RSSLPTSLRRRFGREAETVVDSCALERPLDPVSPGIDVTRAEFAWHVTHEGALTVGDILDRRSRIGLVAVDREAALPAAEEALELK
;
A
#
# COMPACT_ATOMS: atom_id res chain seq x y z
N ARG A 1 -5.37 6.86 -21.19
CA ARG A 1 -5.40 6.81 -19.71
C ARG A 1 -4.87 5.45 -19.31
N SER A 2 -3.75 5.38 -18.60
CA SER A 2 -3.35 4.13 -17.94
C SER A 2 -4.47 3.76 -16.97
N SER A 3 -5.05 2.57 -17.12
CA SER A 3 -6.12 2.12 -16.24
C SER A 3 -5.51 1.66 -14.92
N LEU A 4 -5.76 2.41 -13.85
CA LEU A 4 -5.41 1.99 -12.49
C LEU A 4 -5.99 0.60 -12.16
N PRO A 5 -5.33 -0.18 -11.28
CA PRO A 5 -5.86 -1.46 -10.82
C PRO A 5 -7.29 -1.34 -10.26
N THR A 6 -8.14 -2.29 -10.63
CA THR A 6 -9.53 -2.33 -10.16
C THR A 6 -9.62 -2.47 -8.64
N SER A 7 -8.69 -3.22 -8.02
CA SER A 7 -8.59 -3.37 -6.56
C SER A 7 -8.38 -2.02 -5.86
N LEU A 8 -7.41 -1.24 -6.34
CA LEU A 8 -7.10 0.10 -5.84
C LEU A 8 -8.32 1.04 -5.98
N ARG A 9 -8.98 1.06 -7.15
CA ARG A 9 -10.22 1.85 -7.34
C ARG A 9 -11.35 1.43 -6.40
N ARG A 10 -11.48 0.13 -6.09
CA ARG A 10 -12.49 -0.37 -5.16
C ARG A 10 -12.21 0.05 -3.71
N ARG A 11 -10.94 0.16 -3.30
CA ARG A 11 -10.54 0.57 -1.95
C ARG A 11 -10.64 2.08 -1.75
N PHE A 12 -10.13 2.88 -2.70
CA PHE A 12 -9.96 4.33 -2.54
C PHE A 12 -10.98 5.17 -3.32
N GLY A 13 -11.82 4.55 -4.15
CA GLY A 13 -12.90 5.25 -4.86
C GLY A 13 -12.39 6.43 -5.69
N ARG A 14 -12.86 7.65 -5.37
CA ARG A 14 -12.48 8.88 -6.09
C ARG A 14 -11.05 9.32 -5.83
N GLU A 15 -10.44 8.87 -4.72
CA GLU A 15 -9.07 9.22 -4.35
C GLU A 15 -8.03 8.33 -5.03
N ALA A 16 -8.47 7.29 -5.77
CA ALA A 16 -7.58 6.33 -6.42
C ALA A 16 -6.48 6.97 -7.29
N GLU A 17 -6.79 8.05 -8.02
CA GLU A 17 -5.78 8.76 -8.82
C GLU A 17 -4.82 9.54 -7.91
N THR A 18 -5.34 10.26 -6.91
CA THR A 18 -4.54 10.97 -5.91
C THR A 18 -3.61 10.06 -5.13
N VAL A 19 -4.04 8.85 -4.75
CA VAL A 19 -3.22 7.84 -4.05
C VAL A 19 -1.96 7.52 -4.85
N VAL A 20 -2.08 7.37 -6.17
CA VAL A 20 -0.95 7.05 -7.05
C VAL A 20 -0.11 8.28 -7.32
N ASP A 21 -0.74 9.42 -7.62
CA ASP A 21 -0.06 10.66 -7.98
C ASP A 21 0.73 11.27 -6.81
N SER A 22 0.30 11.03 -5.57
CA SER A 22 0.98 11.52 -4.36
C SER A 22 2.03 10.55 -3.79
N CYS A 23 2.18 9.36 -4.37
CA CYS A 23 3.10 8.35 -3.87
C CYS A 23 4.56 8.80 -4.02
N ALA A 24 5.28 8.84 -2.89
CA ALA A 24 6.70 9.18 -2.86
C ALA A 24 7.63 7.97 -3.09
N LEU A 25 7.10 6.75 -3.20
CA LEU A 25 7.87 5.54 -3.47
C LEU A 25 8.07 5.32 -4.97
N GLU A 26 9.19 4.70 -5.34
CA GLU A 26 9.38 4.22 -6.70
C GLU A 26 8.35 3.15 -7.09
N ARG A 27 7.99 3.15 -8.37
CA ARG A 27 7.07 2.18 -9.00
C ARG A 27 5.74 2.06 -8.23
N PRO A 28 4.94 3.14 -8.16
CA PRO A 28 3.77 3.23 -7.27
C PRO A 28 2.70 2.18 -7.54
N LEU A 29 2.62 1.68 -8.79
CA LEU A 29 1.64 0.66 -9.20
C LEU A 29 2.15 -0.78 -9.07
N ASP A 30 3.42 -0.99 -8.72
CA ASP A 30 3.91 -2.34 -8.47
C ASP A 30 3.23 -2.90 -7.21
N PRO A 31 2.95 -4.22 -7.17
CA PRO A 31 2.47 -4.86 -5.96
C PRO A 31 3.54 -4.82 -4.86
N VAL A 32 3.11 -4.77 -3.60
CA VAL A 32 4.03 -4.77 -2.44
C VAL A 32 4.79 -6.10 -2.30
N SER A 33 4.26 -7.17 -2.88
CA SER A 33 4.87 -8.50 -2.99
C SER A 33 4.19 -9.31 -4.10
N PRO A 34 4.86 -10.26 -4.76
CA PRO A 34 4.24 -11.13 -5.77
C PRO A 34 2.93 -11.79 -5.29
N GLY A 35 1.88 -11.70 -6.09
CA GLY A 35 0.57 -12.29 -5.78
C GLY A 35 -0.34 -11.41 -4.91
N ILE A 36 0.16 -10.30 -4.36
CA ILE A 36 -0.63 -9.34 -3.57
C ILE A 36 -1.16 -8.23 -4.49
N ASP A 37 -2.45 -7.91 -4.38
CA ASP A 37 -3.14 -6.90 -5.21
C ASP A 37 -3.14 -5.49 -4.58
N VAL A 38 -2.39 -5.32 -3.49
CA VAL A 38 -2.10 -4.05 -2.83
C VAL A 38 -0.81 -3.48 -3.42
N THR A 39 -0.89 -2.24 -3.88
CA THR A 39 0.21 -1.54 -4.53
C THR A 39 1.06 -0.76 -3.54
N ARG A 40 2.27 -0.40 -3.96
CA ARG A 40 3.19 0.43 -3.17
C ARG A 40 2.60 1.82 -2.85
N ALA A 41 1.80 2.38 -3.76
CA ALA A 41 1.08 3.63 -3.52
C ALA A 41 0.13 3.56 -2.32
N GLU A 42 -0.54 2.42 -2.12
CA GLU A 42 -1.46 2.24 -0.99
C GLU A 42 -0.70 2.27 0.34
N PHE A 43 0.47 1.64 0.42
CA PHE A 43 1.31 1.70 1.63
C PHE A 43 1.83 3.12 1.91
N ALA A 44 2.31 3.83 0.90
CA ALA A 44 2.73 5.23 1.05
C ALA A 44 1.58 6.12 1.54
N TRP A 45 0.37 5.91 1.01
CA TRP A 45 -0.83 6.63 1.42
C TRP A 45 -1.21 6.35 2.88
N HIS A 46 -1.14 5.09 3.32
CA HIS A 46 -1.43 4.73 4.70
C HIS A 46 -0.54 5.49 5.69
N VAL A 47 0.73 5.73 5.35
CA VAL A 47 1.67 6.50 6.18
C VAL A 47 1.38 8.00 6.10
N THR A 48 1.38 8.56 4.89
CA THR A 48 1.38 10.00 4.67
C THR A 48 0.02 10.67 4.88
N HIS A 49 -1.08 9.95 4.65
CA HIS A 49 -2.44 10.50 4.67
C HIS A 49 -3.35 9.86 5.73
N GLU A 50 -3.09 8.60 6.11
CA GLU A 50 -3.93 7.88 7.09
C GLU A 50 -3.25 7.62 8.44
N GLY A 51 -2.04 8.17 8.63
CA GLY A 51 -1.34 8.19 9.90
C GLY A 51 -0.88 6.82 10.39
N ALA A 52 -0.50 5.90 9.50
CA ALA A 52 0.14 4.66 9.90
C ALA A 52 1.49 4.94 10.57
N LEU A 53 1.63 4.54 11.84
CA LEU A 53 2.82 4.77 12.65
C LEU A 53 3.68 3.52 12.83
N THR A 54 3.15 2.34 12.57
CA THR A 54 3.87 1.07 12.72
C THR A 54 3.62 0.14 11.54
N VAL A 55 4.46 -0.87 11.38
CA VAL A 55 4.26 -1.92 10.36
C VAL A 55 2.90 -2.59 10.53
N GLY A 56 2.48 -2.82 11.78
CA GLY A 56 1.17 -3.43 12.06
C GLY A 56 -0.02 -2.54 11.69
N ASP A 57 0.18 -1.22 11.59
CA ASP A 57 -0.84 -0.31 11.09
C ASP A 57 -1.09 -0.59 9.60
N ILE A 58 -0.01 -0.72 8.83
CA ILE A 58 -0.04 -0.99 7.39
C ILE A 58 -0.53 -2.42 7.12
N LEU A 59 0.15 -3.42 7.66
CA LEU A 59 -0.06 -4.83 7.32
C LEU A 59 -1.30 -5.41 7.98
N ASP A 60 -1.52 -5.11 9.26
CA ASP A 60 -2.51 -5.84 10.06
C ASP A 60 -3.86 -5.11 10.14
N ARG A 61 -3.90 -3.78 9.95
CA ARG A 61 -5.13 -2.97 10.08
C ARG A 61 -5.63 -2.36 8.77
N ARG A 62 -4.79 -1.65 8.03
CA ARG A 62 -5.19 -0.91 6.82
C ARG A 62 -5.34 -1.82 5.60
N SER A 63 -4.32 -2.62 5.30
CA SER A 63 -4.34 -3.54 4.16
C SER A 63 -4.91 -4.93 4.50
N ARG A 64 -4.82 -5.35 5.77
CA ARG A 64 -5.18 -6.69 6.27
C ARG A 64 -4.43 -7.84 5.61
N ILE A 65 -3.31 -7.57 4.95
CA ILE A 65 -2.37 -8.60 4.45
C ILE A 65 -1.92 -9.50 5.61
N GLY A 66 -1.80 -8.93 6.81
CA GLY A 66 -1.47 -9.61 8.06
C GLY A 66 -2.36 -10.81 8.45
N LEU A 67 -3.54 -10.95 7.84
CA LEU A 67 -4.42 -12.11 8.08
C LEU A 67 -3.84 -13.43 7.54
N VAL A 68 -2.91 -13.36 6.58
CA VAL A 68 -2.18 -14.51 6.04
C VAL A 68 -0.71 -14.34 6.39
N ALA A 69 -0.17 -15.25 7.21
CA ALA A 69 1.18 -15.12 7.76
C ALA A 69 2.27 -15.03 6.68
N VAL A 70 2.18 -15.87 5.64
CA VAL A 70 3.16 -15.86 4.53
C VAL A 70 3.12 -14.54 3.75
N ASP A 71 1.93 -13.98 3.51
CA ASP A 71 1.79 -12.72 2.78
C ASP A 71 2.29 -11.54 3.63
N ARG A 72 2.04 -11.59 4.95
CA ARG A 72 2.57 -10.63 5.92
C ARG A 72 4.08 -10.58 5.89
N GLU A 73 4.74 -11.74 5.96
CA GLU A 73 6.20 -11.85 5.89
C GLU A 73 6.72 -11.34 4.55
N ALA A 74 6.06 -11.69 3.45
CA ALA A 74 6.47 -11.26 2.12
C ALA A 74 6.31 -9.75 1.87
N ALA A 75 5.29 -9.11 2.47
CA ALA A 75 5.03 -7.67 2.35
C ALA A 75 5.78 -6.81 3.37
N LEU A 76 6.43 -7.43 4.38
CA LEU A 76 7.14 -6.72 5.44
C LEU A 76 8.18 -5.71 4.92
N PRO A 77 9.07 -6.05 3.97
CA PRO A 77 10.08 -5.10 3.49
C PRO A 77 9.46 -3.84 2.86
N ALA A 78 8.35 -3.99 2.14
CA ALA A 78 7.65 -2.85 1.52
C ALA A 78 6.95 -1.97 2.57
N ALA A 79 6.46 -2.55 3.67
CA ALA A 79 5.86 -1.78 4.77
C ALA A 79 6.92 -1.01 5.56
N GLU A 80 8.09 -1.62 5.81
CA GLU A 80 9.24 -0.96 6.42
C GLU A 80 9.72 0.22 5.57
N GLU A 81 9.91 0.01 4.27
CA GLU A 81 10.27 1.07 3.32
C GLU A 81 9.26 2.23 3.32
N ALA A 82 7.96 1.94 3.35
CA ALA A 82 6.94 2.97 3.39
C ALA A 82 6.97 3.81 4.69
N LEU A 83 7.36 3.23 5.82
CA LEU A 83 7.45 3.95 7.10
C LEU A 83 8.60 4.95 7.15
N GLU A 84 9.60 4.81 6.29
CA GLU A 84 10.69 5.78 6.14
C GLU A 84 10.22 7.10 5.49
N LEU A 85 8.97 7.18 5.02
CA LEU A 85 8.37 8.41 4.48
C LEU A 85 7.90 9.40 5.56
N LYS A 86 8.03 9.05 6.84
CA LYS A 86 7.67 9.93 7.96
C LYS A 86 8.56 11.17 8.07
#